data_AF-A0A5B8C9Z3-F1
#
_entry.id   AF-A0A5B8C9Z3-F1
#
_cell.length_a   1.000
_cell.length_b   1.000
_cell.length_c   1.000
_cell.angle_alpha   90.00
_cell.angle_beta   90.00
_cell.angle_gamma   90.00
#
_symmetry.space_group_name_H-M   'P 1'
#
loop_
_entity.id
_entity.type
_entity.pdbx_description
1 polymer ?
#
loop_
_entity_poly.entity_id
_entity_poly.type
_entity_poly.pdbx_seq_one_letter_code
_entity_poly.pdbx_strand_id
1 'polypeptide(L)'
;MERHDGGSNGRSSVAPDGPPGRPVAAPVGTLDVVVDPDLRLHLPPARRADRVQVRTTSTVTVGHVVQSLGVPLTEVGVLELDGVGVDPGTRAVGRRLVVTPVPHPQPVPTWPPRFVLDVHLGALARRLRLVGLDVAYERDADDDSLAAQALAGDRVLLTRDRELLRRRLLSVPPRHGAFVHATATDEQMVEVLRRFAPPLAPWTRCLRCGAQLEPAAKAELAHLLPAGTRRTYEEFARCTGCGRPFWRGAHSAGLEAVVRRAQEALHHM
;
A
#
# COMPACT_ATOMS: atom_id res chain seq x y z
N MET A 1 -53.98 -26.88 70.37
CA MET A 1 -55.17 -26.72 69.52
C MET A 1 -54.79 -25.58 68.59
N GLU A 2 -54.40 -25.78 67.34
CA GLU A 2 -54.77 -26.75 66.32
C GLU A 2 -53.55 -27.31 65.55
N ARG A 3 -53.79 -28.41 64.82
CA ARG A 3 -52.87 -29.14 63.93
C ARG A 3 -53.13 -28.73 62.47
N HIS A 4 -52.28 -29.29 61.59
CA HIS A 4 -52.30 -29.33 60.10
C HIS A 4 -51.36 -28.31 59.44
N ASP A 5 -50.60 -28.63 58.38
CA ASP A 5 -50.22 -29.89 57.73
C ASP A 5 -49.12 -29.56 56.70
N GLY A 6 -48.33 -30.58 56.37
CA GLY A 6 -47.68 -30.84 55.07
C GLY A 6 -47.20 -29.70 54.16
N GLY A 7 -45.88 -29.58 54.00
CA GLY A 7 -45.24 -28.84 52.90
C GLY A 7 -44.04 -29.59 52.34
N SER A 8 -44.18 -30.06 51.11
CA SER A 8 -43.36 -31.03 50.39
C SER A 8 -41.91 -30.62 50.06
N ASN A 9 -41.02 -31.60 50.13
CA ASN A 9 -39.68 -31.63 49.53
C ASN A 9 -39.72 -31.32 48.01
N GLY A 10 -39.08 -30.22 47.60
CA GLY A 10 -38.77 -29.91 46.21
C GLY A 10 -37.27 -29.66 46.03
N ARG A 11 -36.44 -30.72 46.07
CA ARG A 11 -35.06 -30.64 45.59
C ARG A 11 -35.09 -30.60 44.06
N SER A 12 -34.92 -29.41 43.50
CA SER A 12 -34.68 -29.22 42.07
C SER A 12 -33.29 -29.78 41.72
N SER A 13 -33.28 -30.97 41.11
CA SER A 13 -32.09 -31.59 40.54
C SER A 13 -31.73 -30.89 39.23
N VAL A 14 -30.87 -29.88 39.30
CA VAL A 14 -30.21 -29.31 38.11
C VAL A 14 -29.23 -30.37 37.60
N ALA A 15 -29.51 -30.94 36.43
CA ALA A 15 -28.59 -31.84 35.74
C ALA A 15 -27.27 -31.10 35.43
N PRO A 16 -26.11 -31.75 35.54
CA PRO A 16 -24.85 -31.11 35.16
C PRO A 16 -24.83 -30.88 33.65
N ASP A 17 -24.51 -29.66 33.25
CA ASP A 17 -24.15 -29.31 31.87
C ASP A 17 -23.11 -30.29 31.36
N GLY A 18 -23.47 -31.04 30.30
CA GLY A 18 -22.55 -31.91 29.61
C GLY A 18 -21.38 -31.11 29.03
N PRO A 19 -20.18 -31.71 28.93
CA PRO A 19 -19.02 -31.00 28.40
C PRO A 19 -19.32 -30.49 26.98
N PRO A 20 -18.87 -29.28 26.60
CA PRO A 20 -19.10 -28.75 25.26
C PRO A 20 -18.57 -29.76 24.25
N GLY A 21 -19.46 -30.19 23.35
CA GLY A 21 -19.16 -31.17 22.31
C GLY A 21 -17.88 -30.77 21.57
N ARG A 22 -16.95 -31.71 21.45
CA ARG A 22 -15.68 -31.52 20.75
C ARG A 22 -15.98 -30.96 19.34
N PRO A 23 -15.37 -29.83 18.92
CA PRO A 23 -15.69 -29.23 17.63
C PRO A 23 -15.43 -30.26 16.53
N VAL A 24 -16.47 -30.55 15.74
CA VAL A 24 -16.39 -31.43 14.57
C VAL A 24 -15.40 -30.80 13.59
N ALA A 25 -14.34 -31.53 13.25
CA ALA A 25 -13.34 -31.04 12.31
C ALA A 25 -14.01 -30.71 10.96
N ALA A 26 -13.86 -29.46 10.51
CA ALA A 26 -14.39 -29.04 9.22
C ALA A 26 -13.80 -29.90 8.10
N PRO A 27 -14.59 -30.29 7.08
CA PRO A 27 -14.08 -31.06 5.96
C PRO A 27 -12.95 -30.29 5.27
N VAL A 28 -11.81 -30.97 5.06
CA VAL A 28 -10.62 -30.43 4.40
C VAL A 28 -10.75 -30.68 2.90
N GLY A 29 -10.77 -29.60 2.11
CA GLY A 29 -10.70 -29.64 0.65
C GLY A 29 -9.31 -29.32 0.13
N THR A 30 -9.05 -29.67 -1.12
CA THR A 30 -7.87 -29.19 -1.86
C THR A 30 -8.34 -28.15 -2.88
N LEU A 31 -7.71 -26.98 -2.85
CA LEU A 31 -7.96 -25.87 -3.77
C LEU A 31 -6.73 -25.63 -4.64
N ASP A 32 -6.93 -25.61 -5.96
CA ASP A 32 -5.91 -25.24 -6.91
C ASP A 32 -5.91 -23.73 -7.15
N VAL A 33 -4.84 -23.05 -6.74
CA VAL A 33 -4.70 -21.60 -6.91
C VAL A 33 -3.83 -21.33 -8.14
N VAL A 34 -4.41 -20.68 -9.15
CA VAL A 34 -3.70 -20.19 -10.34
C VAL A 34 -3.33 -18.73 -10.10
N VAL A 35 -2.03 -18.47 -10.04
CA VAL A 35 -1.50 -17.12 -9.78
C VAL A 35 -0.94 -16.53 -11.07
N ASP A 36 -1.47 -15.36 -11.42
CA ASP A 36 -0.99 -14.58 -12.54
C ASP A 36 0.54 -14.34 -12.47
N PRO A 37 1.29 -14.43 -13.59
CA PRO A 37 2.73 -14.19 -13.64
C PRO A 37 3.20 -12.95 -12.89
N ASP A 38 2.47 -11.84 -12.97
CA ASP A 38 2.86 -10.56 -12.38
C ASP A 38 2.84 -10.60 -10.84
N LEU A 39 2.01 -11.48 -10.27
CA LEU A 39 1.91 -11.68 -8.83
C LEU A 39 2.92 -12.70 -8.28
N ARG A 40 3.57 -13.50 -9.15
CA ARG A 40 4.48 -14.58 -8.72
C ARG A 40 5.71 -14.07 -7.98
N LEU A 41 6.08 -12.79 -8.15
CA LEU A 41 7.17 -12.16 -7.39
C LEU A 41 6.89 -12.09 -5.88
N HIS A 42 5.61 -12.13 -5.47
CA HIS A 42 5.20 -12.20 -4.07
C HIS A 42 5.32 -13.61 -3.48
N LEU A 43 5.29 -14.65 -4.32
CA LEU A 43 5.31 -16.04 -3.87
C LEU A 43 6.72 -16.41 -3.36
N PRO A 44 6.82 -17.23 -2.30
CA PRO A 44 8.07 -17.84 -1.88
C PRO A 44 8.74 -18.56 -3.06
N PRO A 45 10.08 -18.54 -3.19
CA PRO A 45 10.77 -19.15 -4.32
C PRO A 45 10.34 -20.59 -4.64
N ALA A 46 10.11 -21.40 -3.61
CA ALA A 46 9.66 -22.80 -3.74
C ALA A 46 8.24 -22.97 -4.31
N ARG A 47 7.45 -21.89 -4.40
CA ARG A 47 6.06 -21.90 -4.85
C ARG A 47 5.81 -21.02 -6.08
N ARG A 48 6.85 -20.50 -6.73
CA ARG A 48 6.73 -19.70 -7.96
C ARG A 48 6.37 -20.56 -9.19
N ALA A 49 5.29 -21.29 -9.07
CA ALA A 49 4.66 -22.06 -10.13
C ALA A 49 3.41 -21.31 -10.62
N ASP A 50 2.90 -21.75 -11.77
CA ASP A 50 1.61 -21.32 -12.31
C ASP A 50 0.44 -21.75 -11.42
N ARG A 51 0.54 -22.93 -10.80
CA ARG A 51 -0.47 -23.54 -9.97
C ARG A 51 0.10 -23.94 -8.61
N VAL A 52 -0.58 -23.55 -7.54
CA VAL A 52 -0.24 -23.91 -6.16
C VAL A 52 -1.41 -24.62 -5.52
N GLN A 53 -1.19 -25.83 -5.00
CA GLN A 53 -2.22 -26.57 -4.27
C GLN A 53 -2.23 -26.15 -2.80
N VAL A 54 -3.40 -25.78 -2.30
CA VAL A 54 -3.60 -25.35 -0.91
C VAL A 54 -4.68 -26.22 -0.27
N ARG A 55 -4.45 -26.67 0.97
CA ARG A 55 -5.50 -27.31 1.77
C ARG A 55 -6.38 -26.23 2.38
N THR A 56 -7.68 -26.32 2.17
CA THR A 56 -8.66 -25.38 2.72
C THR A 56 -9.64 -26.12 3.63
N THR A 57 -10.25 -25.39 4.55
CA THR A 57 -11.39 -25.86 5.33
C THR A 57 -12.59 -24.97 5.02
N SER A 58 -13.78 -25.36 5.44
CA SER A 58 -15.02 -24.57 5.23
C SER A 58 -15.01 -23.18 5.89
N THR A 59 -14.07 -22.91 6.79
CA THR A 59 -13.93 -21.62 7.49
C THR A 59 -12.92 -20.68 6.85
N VAL A 60 -12.01 -21.20 6.03
CA VAL A 60 -10.97 -20.37 5.39
C VAL A 60 -11.59 -19.50 4.30
N THR A 61 -11.25 -18.21 4.30
CA THR A 61 -11.66 -17.25 3.27
C THR A 61 -10.69 -17.21 2.11
N VAL A 62 -11.14 -16.81 0.92
CA VAL A 62 -10.30 -16.61 -0.28
C VAL A 62 -9.14 -15.67 0.02
N GLY A 63 -9.38 -14.54 0.69
CA GLY A 63 -8.35 -13.57 1.03
C GLY A 63 -7.26 -14.16 1.94
N HIS A 64 -7.65 -15.02 2.89
CA HIS A 64 -6.71 -15.73 3.75
C HIS A 64 -5.84 -16.72 2.96
N VAL A 65 -6.41 -17.45 1.98
CA VAL A 65 -5.61 -18.31 1.08
C VAL A 65 -4.57 -17.49 0.34
N VAL A 66 -4.99 -16.38 -0.29
CA VAL A 66 -4.12 -15.52 -1.09
C VAL A 66 -2.99 -14.90 -0.25
N GLN A 67 -3.30 -14.36 0.92
CA GLN A 67 -2.29 -13.82 1.83
C GLN A 67 -1.33 -14.90 2.37
N SER A 68 -1.83 -16.11 2.61
CA SER A 68 -1.00 -17.25 3.04
C SER A 68 -0.03 -17.72 1.94
N LEU A 69 -0.31 -17.41 0.68
CA LEU A 69 0.65 -17.58 -0.44
C LEU A 69 1.69 -16.47 -0.52
N GLY A 70 1.54 -15.39 0.26
CA GLY A 70 2.44 -14.25 0.31
C GLY A 70 2.00 -13.04 -0.52
N VAL A 71 0.87 -13.12 -1.22
CA VAL A 71 0.33 -12.03 -2.06
C VAL A 71 -0.48 -11.07 -1.19
N PRO A 72 -0.07 -9.81 -1.03
CA PRO A 72 -0.88 -8.82 -0.33
C PRO A 72 -2.17 -8.54 -1.11
N LEU A 73 -3.30 -8.41 -0.42
CA LEU A 73 -4.58 -8.13 -1.09
C LEU A 73 -4.59 -6.78 -1.81
N THR A 74 -3.68 -5.86 -1.47
CA THR A 74 -3.48 -4.58 -2.18
C THR A 74 -3.04 -4.78 -3.63
N GLU A 75 -2.36 -5.88 -3.94
CA GLU A 75 -1.83 -6.19 -5.28
C GLU A 75 -2.82 -7.01 -6.12
N VAL A 76 -3.90 -7.49 -5.52
CA VAL A 76 -4.87 -8.38 -6.16
C VAL A 76 -5.99 -7.57 -6.81
N GLY A 77 -6.27 -7.83 -8.08
CA GLY A 77 -7.41 -7.31 -8.82
C GLY A 77 -8.65 -8.17 -8.62
N VAL A 78 -8.97 -8.97 -9.64
CA VAL A 78 -10.14 -9.86 -9.65
C VAL A 78 -9.76 -11.21 -9.03
N LEU A 79 -10.70 -11.76 -8.26
CA LEU A 79 -10.63 -13.12 -7.72
C LEU A 79 -11.77 -13.92 -8.31
N GLU A 80 -11.47 -15.10 -8.87
CA GLU A 80 -12.49 -15.98 -9.44
C GLU A 80 -12.39 -17.37 -8.82
N LEU A 81 -13.48 -17.84 -8.20
CA LEU A 81 -13.59 -19.19 -7.66
C LEU A 81 -14.51 -20.02 -8.57
N ASP A 82 -13.96 -21.07 -9.17
CA ASP A 82 -14.65 -21.95 -10.15
C ASP A 82 -15.34 -21.16 -11.29
N GLY A 83 -14.73 -20.04 -11.70
CA GLY A 83 -15.21 -19.17 -12.78
C GLY A 83 -16.19 -18.08 -12.34
N VAL A 84 -16.44 -17.93 -11.04
CA VAL A 84 -17.33 -16.89 -10.48
C VAL A 84 -16.50 -15.85 -9.73
N GLY A 85 -16.72 -14.56 -10.03
CA GLY A 85 -16.08 -13.46 -9.32
C GLY A 85 -16.47 -13.42 -7.84
N VAL A 86 -15.50 -13.28 -6.93
CA VAL A 86 -15.71 -13.34 -5.48
C VAL A 86 -14.93 -12.27 -4.71
N ASP A 87 -15.45 -11.85 -3.57
CA ASP A 87 -14.70 -10.99 -2.64
C ASP A 87 -13.68 -11.78 -1.80
N PRO A 88 -12.62 -11.13 -1.27
CA PRO A 88 -11.68 -11.77 -0.35
C PRO A 88 -12.33 -12.39 0.90
N GLY A 89 -13.53 -11.92 1.30
CA GLY A 89 -14.28 -12.45 2.45
C GLY A 89 -15.02 -13.77 2.16
N THR A 90 -15.16 -14.17 0.90
CA THR A 90 -15.86 -15.40 0.48
C THR A 90 -15.14 -16.64 1.00
N ARG A 91 -15.89 -17.69 1.35
CA ARG A 91 -15.30 -18.98 1.77
C ARG A 91 -14.58 -19.64 0.60
N ALA A 92 -13.37 -20.14 0.84
CA ALA A 92 -12.53 -20.79 -0.16
C ALA A 92 -12.94 -22.27 -0.37
N VAL A 93 -14.22 -22.49 -0.65
CA VAL A 93 -14.81 -23.82 -0.91
C VAL A 93 -15.07 -23.93 -2.41
N GLY A 94 -14.18 -24.63 -3.10
CA GLY A 94 -14.22 -24.81 -4.56
C GLY A 94 -13.02 -25.63 -5.01
N ARG A 95 -12.85 -25.78 -6.33
CA ARG A 95 -11.75 -26.56 -6.91
C ARG A 95 -10.62 -25.70 -7.44
N ARG A 96 -10.94 -24.54 -8.02
CA ARG A 96 -9.99 -23.66 -8.68
C ARG A 96 -10.20 -22.19 -8.30
N LEU A 97 -9.16 -21.55 -7.81
CA LEU A 97 -9.12 -20.11 -7.55
C LEU A 97 -8.15 -19.44 -8.54
N VAL A 98 -8.60 -18.43 -9.28
CA VAL A 98 -7.75 -17.59 -10.13
C VAL A 98 -7.53 -16.25 -9.44
N VAL A 99 -6.28 -15.81 -9.37
CA VAL A 99 -5.85 -14.56 -8.74
C VAL A 99 -5.16 -13.69 -9.78
N THR A 100 -5.78 -12.56 -10.13
CA THR A 100 -5.23 -11.59 -11.11
C THR A 100 -4.65 -10.37 -10.41
N PRO A 101 -3.69 -9.65 -11.02
CA PRO A 101 -3.12 -8.43 -10.45
C PRO A 101 -4.11 -7.27 -10.50
N VAL A 102 -3.87 -6.25 -9.67
CA VAL A 102 -4.54 -4.96 -9.80
C VAL A 102 -4.24 -4.38 -11.21
N PRO A 103 -5.27 -3.90 -11.94
CA PRO A 103 -5.03 -3.34 -13.27
C PRO A 103 -4.21 -2.05 -13.18
N HIS A 104 -3.38 -1.80 -14.20
CA HIS A 104 -2.64 -0.56 -14.36
C HIS A 104 -3.21 0.27 -15.53
N PRO A 105 -3.28 1.61 -15.43
CA PRO A 105 -2.98 2.42 -14.25
C PRO A 105 -3.89 2.09 -13.05
N GLN A 106 -3.29 1.95 -11.87
CA GLN A 106 -4.03 1.58 -10.67
C GLN A 106 -4.99 2.70 -10.27
N PRO A 107 -6.28 2.40 -10.03
CA PRO A 107 -7.21 3.37 -9.47
C PRO A 107 -6.76 3.89 -8.10
N VAL A 108 -6.84 5.19 -7.91
CA VAL A 108 -6.35 5.89 -6.71
C VAL A 108 -7.48 6.65 -6.01
N PRO A 109 -7.39 6.88 -4.69
CA PRO A 109 -8.40 7.62 -3.94
C PRO A 109 -8.57 9.09 -4.41
N THR A 110 -7.50 9.70 -4.91
CA THR A 110 -7.47 11.11 -5.36
C THR A 110 -6.77 11.24 -6.70
N TRP A 111 -7.18 12.23 -7.50
CA TRP A 111 -6.49 12.59 -8.74
C TRP A 111 -6.13 14.08 -8.76
N PRO A 112 -4.86 14.48 -8.96
CA PRO A 112 -3.66 13.62 -9.11
C PRO A 112 -3.38 12.77 -7.86
N PRO A 113 -2.70 11.61 -7.99
CA PRO A 113 -2.46 10.72 -6.86
C PRO A 113 -1.52 11.36 -5.83
N ARG A 114 -1.83 11.07 -4.57
CA ARG A 114 -1.03 11.46 -3.41
C ARG A 114 -0.45 10.21 -2.78
N PHE A 115 0.77 10.32 -2.26
CA PHE A 115 1.48 9.18 -1.71
C PHE A 115 1.91 9.44 -0.28
N VAL A 116 2.03 8.37 0.49
CA VAL A 116 2.81 8.29 1.72
C VAL A 116 3.81 7.16 1.55
N LEU A 117 5.06 7.40 1.92
CA LEU A 117 6.14 6.42 1.73
C LEU A 117 6.61 5.90 3.08
N ASP A 118 6.84 4.60 3.11
CA ASP A 118 7.57 3.90 4.17
C ASP A 118 8.92 4.57 4.47
N VAL A 119 9.35 4.50 5.74
CA VAL A 119 10.60 5.09 6.26
C VAL A 119 11.84 4.69 5.45
N HIS A 120 11.84 3.48 4.86
CA HIS A 120 12.95 2.97 4.04
C HIS A 120 12.98 3.51 2.60
N LEU A 121 11.95 4.24 2.17
CA LEU A 121 11.80 4.77 0.82
C LEU A 121 12.13 6.26 0.71
N GLY A 122 12.91 6.81 1.65
CA GLY A 122 13.25 8.24 1.66
C GLY A 122 13.95 8.74 0.39
N ALA A 123 14.78 7.91 -0.24
CA ALA A 123 15.42 8.25 -1.52
C ALA A 123 14.40 8.31 -2.68
N LEU A 124 13.38 7.44 -2.64
CA LEU A 124 12.28 7.44 -3.61
C LEU A 124 11.39 8.67 -3.38
N ALA A 125 11.09 9.02 -2.13
CA ALA A 125 10.31 10.20 -1.78
C ALA A 125 10.91 11.47 -2.39
N ARG A 126 12.24 11.61 -2.33
CA ARG A 126 12.95 12.73 -2.95
C ARG A 126 12.79 12.75 -4.48
N ARG A 127 12.87 11.59 -5.15
CA ARG A 127 12.70 11.50 -6.61
C ARG A 127 11.27 11.78 -7.06
N LEU A 128 10.27 11.26 -6.36
CA LEU A 128 8.87 11.52 -6.67
C LEU A 128 8.50 13.00 -6.45
N ARG A 129 9.03 13.64 -5.39
CA ARG A 129 8.86 15.10 -5.17
C ARG A 129 9.55 15.93 -6.25
N LEU A 130 10.73 15.50 -6.70
CA LEU A 130 11.47 16.16 -7.80
C LEU A 130 10.62 16.28 -9.06
N VAL A 131 9.87 15.22 -9.39
CA VAL A 131 9.00 15.16 -10.57
C VAL A 131 7.59 15.72 -10.31
N GLY A 132 7.35 16.32 -9.14
CA GLY A 132 6.14 17.10 -8.84
C GLY A 132 5.05 16.40 -8.03
N LEU A 133 5.27 15.17 -7.57
CA LEU A 133 4.23 14.38 -6.89
C LEU A 133 4.06 14.78 -5.42
N ASP A 134 2.82 14.77 -4.93
CA ASP A 134 2.50 14.97 -3.52
C ASP A 134 2.90 13.73 -2.72
N VAL A 135 4.04 13.82 -2.04
CA VAL A 135 4.59 12.73 -1.24
C VAL A 135 4.79 13.15 0.21
N ALA A 136 4.04 12.51 1.10
CA ALA A 136 4.30 12.50 2.52
C ALA A 136 5.42 11.48 2.83
N TYR A 137 6.36 11.89 3.67
CA TYR A 137 7.44 11.04 4.15
C TYR A 137 7.92 11.59 5.49
N GLU A 138 7.91 10.72 6.49
CA GLU A 138 8.36 10.98 7.84
C GLU A 138 9.36 9.88 8.21
N ARG A 139 10.49 10.26 8.80
CA ARG A 139 11.62 9.34 9.01
C ARG A 139 11.33 8.30 10.09
N ASP A 140 10.53 8.67 11.08
CA ASP A 140 10.36 7.95 12.33
C ASP A 140 8.89 7.49 12.52
N ALA A 141 8.10 7.45 11.45
CA ALA A 141 6.72 6.97 11.48
C ALA A 141 6.69 5.44 11.62
N ASP A 142 5.84 4.94 12.51
CA ASP A 142 5.54 3.51 12.61
C ASP A 142 4.48 3.07 11.58
N ASP A 143 4.34 1.75 11.42
CA ASP A 143 3.40 1.13 10.49
C ASP A 143 1.93 1.54 10.71
N ASP A 144 1.52 1.73 11.96
CA ASP A 144 0.17 2.17 12.33
C ASP A 144 -0.07 3.60 11.85
N SER A 145 0.90 4.48 12.09
CA SER A 145 0.89 5.88 11.67
C SER A 145 0.91 6.00 10.15
N LEU A 146 1.73 5.21 9.45
CA LEU A 146 1.76 5.19 7.99
C LEU A 146 0.39 4.78 7.39
N ALA A 147 -0.22 3.73 7.93
CA ALA A 147 -1.55 3.30 7.49
C ALA A 147 -2.63 4.34 7.80
N ALA A 148 -2.59 4.96 8.98
CA ALA A 148 -3.52 6.03 9.35
C ALA A 148 -3.37 7.27 8.46
N GLN A 149 -2.12 7.69 8.17
CA GLN A 149 -1.84 8.79 7.25
C GLN A 149 -2.32 8.49 5.82
N ALA A 150 -2.18 7.25 5.36
CA ALA A 150 -2.67 6.82 4.06
C ALA A 150 -4.19 7.00 3.96
N LEU A 151 -4.93 6.44 4.93
CA LEU A 151 -6.39 6.45 4.95
C LEU A 151 -6.96 7.84 5.20
N ALA A 152 -6.43 8.59 6.18
CA ALA A 152 -6.95 9.92 6.53
C ALA A 152 -6.62 10.98 5.47
N GLY A 153 -5.57 10.75 4.66
CA GLY A 153 -5.12 11.70 3.64
C GLY A 153 -5.53 11.36 2.22
N ASP A 154 -6.30 10.28 2.01
CA ASP A 154 -6.61 9.68 0.71
C ASP A 154 -5.34 9.47 -0.14
N ARG A 155 -4.31 8.90 0.50
CA ARG A 155 -2.98 8.66 -0.08
C ARG A 155 -2.74 7.17 -0.30
N VAL A 156 -1.98 6.85 -1.32
CA VAL A 156 -1.45 5.49 -1.52
C VAL A 156 -0.17 5.33 -0.72
N LEU A 157 -0.15 4.36 0.18
CA LEU A 157 1.03 3.89 0.90
C LEU A 157 1.92 3.06 -0.03
N LEU A 158 3.13 3.56 -0.29
CA LEU A 158 4.17 2.82 -0.97
C LEU A 158 5.10 2.19 0.07
N THR A 159 5.27 0.87 0.00
CA THR A 159 6.16 0.14 0.90
C THR A 159 6.77 -1.07 0.20
N ARG A 160 7.88 -1.57 0.75
CA ARG A 160 8.48 -2.85 0.39
C ARG A 160 8.25 -3.91 1.47
N ASP A 161 7.50 -3.56 2.51
CA ASP A 161 7.06 -4.48 3.54
C ASP A 161 5.69 -5.07 3.17
N ARG A 162 5.64 -6.40 3.06
CA ARG A 162 4.41 -7.12 2.76
C ARG A 162 3.48 -7.17 3.98
N GLU A 163 4.02 -7.22 5.18
CA GLU A 163 3.24 -7.28 6.42
C GLU A 163 2.39 -6.03 6.57
N LEU A 164 2.99 -4.86 6.34
CA LEU A 164 2.29 -3.57 6.34
C LEU A 164 1.09 -3.58 5.37
N LEU A 165 1.22 -4.19 4.19
CA LEU A 165 0.16 -4.30 3.19
C LEU A 165 -0.87 -5.41 3.48
N ARG A 166 -0.68 -6.26 4.49
CA ARG A 166 -1.71 -7.25 4.88
C ARG A 166 -2.86 -6.62 5.65
N ARG A 167 -2.71 -5.36 6.10
CA ARG A 167 -3.76 -4.59 6.75
C ARG A 167 -4.97 -4.45 5.83
N ARG A 168 -6.10 -5.04 6.24
CA ARG A 168 -7.33 -5.11 5.43
C ARG A 168 -7.78 -3.75 4.92
N LEU A 169 -7.70 -2.70 5.75
CA LEU A 169 -8.15 -1.35 5.40
C LEU A 169 -7.42 -0.77 4.18
N LEU A 170 -6.15 -1.13 3.94
CA LEU A 170 -5.39 -0.66 2.78
C LEU A 170 -5.83 -1.31 1.46
N SER A 171 -6.47 -2.49 1.55
CA SER A 171 -6.90 -3.28 0.40
C SER A 171 -8.35 -3.02 -0.03
N VAL A 172 -9.16 -2.36 0.81
CA VAL A 172 -10.55 -2.00 0.47
C VAL A 172 -10.54 -0.93 -0.63
N PRO A 173 -11.36 -1.04 -1.69
CA PRO A 173 -11.45 -0.01 -2.72
C PRO A 173 -11.99 1.34 -2.19
N PRO A 174 -11.44 2.49 -2.63
CA PRO A 174 -10.21 2.61 -3.43
C PRO A 174 -8.99 2.20 -2.61
N ARG A 175 -8.05 1.47 -3.24
CA ARG A 175 -6.90 0.87 -2.54
C ARG A 175 -5.93 1.96 -2.08
N HIS A 176 -5.47 1.82 -0.84
CA HIS A 176 -4.54 2.76 -0.20
C HIS A 176 -3.14 2.17 -0.02
N GLY A 177 -2.83 1.03 -0.64
CA GLY A 177 -1.51 0.39 -0.54
C GLY A 177 -1.00 -0.11 -1.88
N ALA A 178 0.32 -0.07 -2.04
CA ALA A 178 1.02 -0.59 -3.19
C ALA A 178 2.45 -1.05 -2.83
N PHE A 179 2.78 -2.27 -3.22
CA PHE A 179 4.12 -2.82 -3.06
C PHE A 179 5.08 -2.25 -4.11
N VAL A 180 6.31 -1.92 -3.69
CA VAL A 180 7.41 -1.51 -4.57
C VAL A 180 8.43 -2.65 -4.70
N HIS A 181 8.49 -3.25 -5.87
CA HIS A 181 9.33 -4.41 -6.15
C HIS A 181 10.81 -4.04 -6.29
N ALA A 182 11.10 -3.01 -7.07
CA ALA A 182 12.45 -2.59 -7.40
C ALA A 182 13.28 -2.24 -6.15
N THR A 183 14.58 -2.51 -6.25
CA THR A 183 15.54 -2.21 -5.18
C THR A 183 16.26 -0.89 -5.44
N ALA A 184 16.68 -0.65 -6.69
CA ALA A 184 17.34 0.58 -7.10
C ALA A 184 16.32 1.72 -7.18
N THR A 185 16.64 2.86 -6.59
CA THR A 185 15.64 3.92 -6.42
C THR A 185 15.16 4.54 -7.75
N ASP A 186 16.00 4.56 -8.78
CA ASP A 186 15.59 5.01 -10.12
C ASP A 186 14.64 4.03 -10.81
N GLU A 187 14.74 2.74 -10.49
CA GLU A 187 13.80 1.71 -10.96
C GLU A 187 12.50 1.77 -10.16
N GLN A 188 12.58 2.00 -8.83
CA GLN A 188 11.40 2.22 -7.98
C GLN A 188 10.56 3.40 -8.48
N MET A 189 11.21 4.50 -8.87
CA MET A 189 10.52 5.65 -9.44
C MET A 189 9.79 5.26 -10.73
N VAL A 190 10.48 4.61 -11.67
CA VAL A 190 9.89 4.17 -12.94
C VAL A 190 8.73 3.21 -12.72
N GLU A 191 8.86 2.28 -11.78
CA GLU A 191 7.80 1.34 -11.39
C GLU A 191 6.55 2.08 -10.89
N VAL A 192 6.71 3.02 -9.95
CA VAL A 192 5.60 3.82 -9.41
C VAL A 192 4.95 4.67 -10.51
N LEU A 193 5.74 5.30 -11.38
CA LEU A 193 5.21 6.12 -12.47
C LEU A 193 4.40 5.28 -13.47
N ARG A 194 4.89 4.10 -13.84
CA ARG A 194 4.16 3.16 -14.72
C ARG A 194 2.89 2.63 -14.08
N ARG A 195 2.93 2.37 -12.78
CA ARG A 195 1.79 1.84 -12.02
C ARG A 195 0.64 2.84 -11.91
N PHE A 196 0.93 4.12 -11.70
CA PHE A 196 -0.10 5.13 -11.40
C PHE A 196 -0.32 6.16 -12.51
N ALA A 197 0.58 6.23 -13.50
CA ALA A 197 0.56 7.21 -14.59
C ALA A 197 0.25 8.67 -14.17
N PRO A 198 0.87 9.21 -13.10
CA PRO A 198 0.50 10.52 -12.60
C PRO A 198 0.96 11.64 -13.56
N PRO A 199 0.26 12.79 -13.58
CA PRO A 199 0.79 13.97 -14.25
C PRO A 199 2.07 14.45 -13.55
N LEU A 200 3.11 14.71 -14.33
CA LEU A 200 4.38 15.22 -13.83
C LEU A 200 4.37 16.74 -13.82
N ALA A 201 4.91 17.33 -12.75
CA ALA A 201 5.14 18.76 -12.63
C ALA A 201 6.52 19.01 -12.01
N PRO A 202 7.61 18.72 -12.73
CA PRO A 202 8.95 18.77 -12.17
C PRO A 202 9.27 20.14 -11.56
N TRP A 203 10.05 20.12 -10.47
CA TRP A 203 10.54 21.34 -9.82
C TRP A 203 9.45 22.23 -9.19
N THR A 204 8.26 21.68 -8.93
CA THR A 204 7.17 22.40 -8.24
C THR A 204 7.09 22.10 -6.74
N ARG A 205 7.82 21.10 -6.25
CA ARG A 205 7.78 20.68 -4.84
C ARG A 205 9.16 20.63 -4.20
N CYS A 206 9.18 20.95 -2.91
CA CYS A 206 10.38 20.86 -2.10
C CYS A 206 10.81 19.41 -1.92
N LEU A 207 12.05 19.08 -2.30
CA LEU A 207 12.59 17.72 -2.13
C LEU A 207 12.64 17.27 -0.66
N ARG A 208 12.72 18.21 0.28
CA ARG A 208 12.82 17.93 1.72
C ARG A 208 11.47 17.64 2.37
N CYS A 209 10.46 18.48 2.13
CA CYS A 209 9.17 18.39 2.83
C CYS A 209 7.95 18.14 1.92
N GLY A 210 8.10 18.20 0.59
CA GLY A 210 7.03 17.94 -0.37
C GLY A 210 6.04 19.11 -0.58
N ALA A 211 6.12 20.18 0.21
CA ALA A 211 5.32 21.38 0.02
C ALA A 211 5.66 22.10 -1.30
N GLN A 212 4.71 22.89 -1.80
CA GLN A 212 4.83 23.64 -3.05
C GLN A 212 5.99 24.65 -3.00
N LEU A 213 6.57 24.90 -4.16
CA LEU A 213 7.57 25.92 -4.40
C LEU A 213 6.87 27.10 -5.08
N GLU A 214 7.02 28.29 -4.49
CA GLU A 214 6.50 29.53 -5.06
C GLU A 214 7.66 30.38 -5.60
N PRO A 215 7.49 31.06 -6.75
CA PRO A 215 8.48 32.00 -7.25
C PRO A 215 8.85 33.02 -6.17
N ALA A 216 10.14 33.29 -6.03
CA ALA A 216 10.65 34.24 -5.05
C ALA A 216 11.65 35.18 -5.72
N ALA A 217 11.60 36.46 -5.37
CA ALA A 217 12.53 37.42 -5.94
C ALA A 217 13.95 37.15 -5.41
N LYS A 218 14.95 37.28 -6.28
CA LYS A 218 16.36 37.13 -5.91
C LYS A 218 16.79 38.03 -4.74
N ALA A 219 16.19 39.22 -4.65
CA ALA A 219 16.42 40.16 -3.56
C ALA A 219 15.94 39.60 -2.21
N GLU A 220 14.78 38.93 -2.18
CA GLU A 220 14.20 38.34 -0.97
C GLU A 220 15.04 37.18 -0.45
N LEU A 221 15.68 36.42 -1.34
CA LEU A 221 16.48 35.25 -0.95
C LEU A 221 17.96 35.54 -0.78
N ALA A 222 18.43 36.75 -1.13
CA ALA A 222 19.84 37.09 -1.16
C ALA A 222 20.57 36.71 0.14
N HIS A 223 19.96 36.95 1.30
CA HIS A 223 20.51 36.68 2.62
C HIS A 223 20.62 35.18 2.98
N LEU A 224 19.91 34.30 2.26
CA LEU A 224 19.92 32.84 2.47
C LEU A 224 20.78 32.10 1.43
N LEU A 225 21.26 32.78 0.40
CA LEU A 225 22.04 32.18 -0.68
C LEU A 225 23.55 32.15 -0.33
N PRO A 226 24.25 31.02 -0.57
CA PRO A 226 25.70 30.96 -0.49
C PRO A 226 26.36 32.03 -1.38
N ALA A 227 27.53 32.51 -0.96
CA ALA A 227 28.31 33.46 -1.76
C ALA A 227 28.62 32.87 -3.15
N GLY A 228 28.34 33.62 -4.21
CA GLY A 228 28.55 33.19 -5.61
C GLY A 228 27.30 32.68 -6.33
N THR A 229 26.33 32.09 -5.62
CA THR A 229 25.06 31.60 -6.23
C THR A 229 24.25 32.75 -6.87
N ARG A 230 24.41 33.97 -6.32
CA ARG A 230 23.75 35.18 -6.82
C ARG A 230 24.20 35.58 -8.25
N ARG A 231 25.32 35.08 -8.78
CA ARG A 231 25.81 35.52 -10.11
C ARG A 231 25.37 34.61 -11.26
N THR A 232 24.85 33.41 -10.96
CA THR A 232 24.72 32.33 -11.96
C THR A 232 23.28 31.94 -12.28
N TYR A 233 22.29 32.35 -11.47
CA TYR A 233 20.90 31.88 -11.62
C TYR A 233 19.87 33.01 -11.57
N GLU A 234 18.77 32.82 -12.31
CA GLU A 234 17.69 33.79 -12.51
C GLU A 234 16.35 33.30 -11.93
N GLU A 235 16.08 32.00 -11.93
CA GLU A 235 14.86 31.41 -11.35
C GLU A 235 15.09 30.95 -9.90
N PHE A 236 14.48 31.66 -8.95
CA PHE A 236 14.45 31.28 -7.56
C PHE A 236 13.02 30.98 -7.10
N ALA A 237 12.90 30.04 -6.18
CA ALA A 237 11.66 29.71 -5.53
C ALA A 237 11.86 29.57 -4.02
N ARG A 238 10.79 29.70 -3.25
CA ARG A 238 10.76 29.46 -1.81
C ARG A 238 9.74 28.37 -1.51
N CYS A 239 10.12 27.45 -0.62
CA CYS A 239 9.19 26.44 -0.14
C CYS A 239 8.16 27.04 0.82
N THR A 240 6.87 26.81 0.57
CA THR A 240 5.77 27.28 1.43
C THR A 240 5.71 26.58 2.78
N GLY A 241 6.26 25.37 2.91
CA GLY A 241 6.28 24.61 4.15
C GLY A 241 7.48 24.92 5.05
N CYS A 242 8.71 24.75 4.54
CA CYS A 242 9.94 24.91 5.33
C CYS A 242 10.66 26.24 5.12
N GLY A 243 10.14 27.12 4.25
CA GLY A 243 10.69 28.45 3.99
C GLY A 243 12.05 28.47 3.27
N ARG A 244 12.65 27.32 2.96
CA ARG A 244 13.98 27.25 2.35
C ARG A 244 13.98 27.75 0.90
N PRO A 245 15.03 28.45 0.47
CA PRO A 245 15.25 28.78 -0.94
C PRO A 245 15.50 27.53 -1.78
N PHE A 246 15.08 27.61 -3.03
CA PHE A 246 15.29 26.63 -4.08
C PHE A 246 15.70 27.37 -5.37
N TRP A 247 16.63 26.83 -6.14
CA TRP A 247 17.07 27.45 -7.39
C TRP A 247 17.53 26.39 -8.38
N ARG A 248 16.99 26.45 -9.60
CA ARG A 248 17.07 25.34 -10.56
C ARG A 248 18.49 25.00 -11.00
N GLY A 249 19.39 25.98 -11.07
CA GLY A 249 20.68 25.74 -11.70
C GLY A 249 21.81 25.21 -10.81
N ALA A 250 21.63 25.04 -9.49
CA ALA A 250 22.60 24.26 -8.68
C ALA A 250 22.26 22.76 -8.64
N HIS A 251 21.28 22.34 -9.43
CA HIS A 251 20.93 20.95 -9.58
C HIS A 251 21.87 20.33 -10.60
N SER A 252 22.68 19.39 -10.13
CA SER A 252 23.63 18.66 -10.96
C SER A 252 22.93 17.98 -12.14
N ALA A 253 23.67 17.71 -13.21
CA ALA A 253 23.23 16.92 -14.37
C ALA A 253 22.51 15.60 -13.97
N GLY A 254 22.77 15.08 -12.76
CA GLY A 254 22.07 13.93 -12.19
C GLY A 254 20.57 14.17 -11.94
N LEU A 255 20.13 15.34 -11.45
CA LEU A 255 18.71 15.58 -11.20
C LEU A 255 17.92 15.78 -12.50
N GLU A 256 18.51 16.43 -13.51
CA GLU A 256 17.91 16.50 -14.85
C GLU A 256 17.77 15.11 -15.48
N ALA A 257 18.76 14.24 -15.31
CA ALA A 257 18.68 12.86 -15.78
C ALA A 257 17.52 12.09 -15.12
N VAL A 258 17.24 12.33 -13.83
CA VAL A 258 16.08 11.74 -13.14
C VAL A 258 14.77 12.25 -13.73
N VAL A 259 14.64 13.56 -13.98
CA VAL A 259 13.43 14.13 -14.59
C VAL A 259 13.20 13.56 -15.99
N ARG A 260 14.25 13.50 -16.83
CA ARG A 260 14.17 12.90 -18.16
C ARG A 260 13.72 11.44 -18.10
N ARG A 261 14.32 10.64 -17.21
CA ARG A 261 13.94 9.23 -17.01
C ARG A 261 12.46 9.08 -16.60
N ALA A 262 11.95 9.99 -15.77
CA ALA A 262 10.55 9.98 -15.37
C ALA A 262 9.61 10.30 -16.53
N GLN A 263 9.98 11.27 -17.38
CA GLN A 263 9.21 11.59 -18.58
C GLN A 263 9.21 10.43 -19.58
N GLU A 264 10.37 9.81 -19.84
CA GLU A 264 10.49 8.62 -20.70
C GLU A 264 9.61 7.47 -20.19
N ALA A 265 9.55 7.26 -18.87
CA ALA A 265 8.74 6.19 -18.27
C ALA A 265 7.24 6.28 -18.59
N LEU A 266 6.71 7.50 -18.76
CA LEU A 266 5.29 7.75 -19.06
C LEU A 266 4.99 7.87 -20.57
N HIS A 267 5.96 8.23 -21.41
CA HIS A 267 5.75 8.29 -22.87
C HIS A 267 5.66 6.90 -23.52
N HIS A 268 6.18 5.86 -22.87
CA HIS A 268 6.20 4.48 -23.35
C HIS A 268 5.08 3.60 -22.78
N MET A 269 4.04 4.21 -22.20
CA MET A 269 2.81 3.54 -21.77
C MET A 269 1.73 3.64 -22.84
#